data_AF-A0AAU3GBC0-F1
#
_entry.id   AF-A0AAU3GBC0-F1
#
_cell.length_a   1.000
_cell.length_b   1.000
_cell.length_c   1.000
_cell.angle_alpha   90.00
_cell.angle_beta   90.00
_cell.angle_gamma   90.00
#
_symmetry.space_group_name_H-M   'P 1'
#
loop_
_entity.id
_entity.type
_entity.pdbx_description
1 polymer ?
#
loop_
_entity_poly.entity_id
_entity_poly.type
_entity_poly.pdbx_seq_one_letter_code
_entity_poly.pdbx_strand_id
1 'polypeptide(L)' 'MELPGLGQVDWARLVDVLYEGGYDGVISVEHEDPVWSGDTARVRAGLGIAHRTLRDLIVG' A
#
# COMPACT_ATOMS: atom_id res chain seq x y z
N MET A 1 -3.76 11.96 2.37
CA MET A 1 -3.99 10.50 2.42
C MET A 1 -2.85 9.87 3.19
N GLU A 2 -3.10 8.89 4.07
CA GLU A 2 -2.05 8.19 4.83
C GLU A 2 -1.52 6.99 4.05
N LEU A 3 -0.26 6.61 4.25
CA LEU A 3 0.32 5.43 3.61
C LEU A 3 -0.24 4.10 4.14
N PRO A 4 -0.26 3.04 3.32
CA PRO A 4 -0.50 1.69 3.79
C PRO A 4 0.40 1.30 4.98
N GLY A 5 -0.21 0.93 6.10
CA GLY A 5 0.48 0.54 7.35
C GLY A 5 0.72 1.69 8.33
N LEU A 6 0.38 2.93 7.97
CA LEU A 6 0.45 4.09 8.87
C LEU A 6 -0.93 4.72 9.15
N GLY A 7 -1.98 4.25 8.50
CA GLY A 7 -3.34 4.74 8.66
C GLY A 7 -4.31 3.72 9.26
N GLN A 8 -5.60 4.06 9.22
CA GLN A 8 -6.67 3.27 9.85
C GLN A 8 -7.22 2.12 8.98
N VAL A 9 -6.75 1.98 7.74
CA VAL A 9 -7.22 0.94 6.82
C VAL A 9 -6.66 -0.42 7.24
N ASP A 10 -7.55 -1.40 7.42
CA ASP A 10 -7.20 -2.81 7.60
C ASP A 10 -6.87 -3.43 6.23
N TRP A 11 -5.59 -3.40 5.88
CA TRP A 11 -5.09 -3.87 4.59
C TRP A 11 -5.20 -5.39 4.44
N ALA A 12 -5.09 -6.15 5.53
CA ALA A 12 -5.24 -7.59 5.48
C ALA A 12 -6.67 -7.96 5.06
N ARG A 13 -7.66 -7.36 5.75
CA ARG A 13 -9.07 -7.57 5.41
C ARG A 13 -9.41 -7.10 3.99
N LEU A 14 -8.82 -5.99 3.53
CA LEU A 14 -9.04 -5.51 2.16
C LEU A 14 -8.51 -6.51 1.12
N VAL A 15 -7.30 -7.02 1.33
CA VAL A 15 -6.68 -8.01 0.44
C VAL A 15 -7.45 -9.34 0.46
N ASP A 16 -7.90 -9.78 1.63
CA ASP A 16 -8.74 -10.98 1.76
C ASP A 16 -10.01 -10.87 0.90
N VAL A 17 -10.72 -9.74 0.96
CA VAL A 17 -11.94 -9.51 0.18
C VAL A 17 -11.65 -9.51 -1.34
N LEU A 18 -10.49 -8.99 -1.77
CA LEU A 18 -10.09 -9.05 -3.18
C LEU A 18 -9.89 -10.50 -3.62
N TYR A 19 -9.20 -11.31 -2.82
CA TYR A 19 -8.98 -12.72 -3.12
C TYR A 19 -10.28 -13.55 -3.08
N GLU A 20 -11.15 -13.32 -2.10
CA GLU A 20 -12.47 -13.96 -2.03
C GLU A 20 -13.32 -13.64 -3.27
N GLY A 21 -13.15 -12.44 -3.83
CA GLY A 21 -13.79 -12.02 -5.08
C GLY A 21 -13.16 -12.62 -6.35
N GLY A 22 -12.09 -13.42 -6.23
CA GLY A 22 -11.38 -14.00 -7.36
C GLY A 22 -10.47 -13.03 -8.11
N TYR A 23 -10.08 -11.91 -7.49
CA TYR A 23 -9.12 -10.98 -8.09
C TYR A 23 -7.71 -11.57 -8.07
N ASP A 24 -7.09 -11.68 -9.24
CA ASP A 24 -5.74 -12.23 -9.47
C ASP A 24 -4.79 -11.23 -10.13
N GLY A 25 -5.18 -9.94 -10.12
CA GLY A 25 -4.46 -8.85 -10.76
C GLY A 25 -3.40 -8.18 -9.89
N VAL A 26 -2.95 -7.00 -10.33
CA VAL A 26 -1.90 -6.23 -9.66
C VAL A 26 -2.50 -5.18 -8.71
N ILE A 27 -2.05 -5.17 -7.46
CA ILE A 27 -2.28 -4.05 -6.55
C ILE A 27 -1.23 -2.97 -6.82
N SER A 28 -1.68 -1.85 -7.37
CA SER A 28 -0.85 -0.65 -7.59
C SER A 28 -0.97 0.31 -6.39
N VAL A 29 0.14 0.95 -6.01
CA VAL A 29 0.19 1.91 -4.90
C VAL A 29 0.46 3.31 -5.45
N GLU A 30 -0.40 4.24 -5.05
CA GLU A 30 -0.18 5.68 -5.23
C GLU A 30 -0.27 6.37 -3.85
N HIS A 31 0.51 7.43 -3.64
CA HIS A 31 0.40 8.23 -2.43
C HIS A 31 0.61 9.72 -2.70
N GLU A 32 -0.13 10.52 -1.95
CA GLU A 32 -0.10 11.99 -1.97
C GLU A 32 0.08 12.54 -0.54
N ASP A 33 0.66 11.74 0.35
CA ASP A 33 0.88 12.13 1.73
C ASP A 33 1.84 13.34 1.79
N PRO A 34 1.43 14.49 2.35
CA PRO A 34 2.29 15.66 2.48
C PRO A 34 3.61 15.33 3.19
N VAL A 35 3.58 14.45 4.20
CA VAL A 35 4.75 14.00 4.96
C VAL A 35 5.73 13.25 4.09
N TRP A 36 5.29 12.59 3.02
CA TRP A 36 6.14 11.81 2.12
C TRP A 36 6.33 12.45 0.74
N SER A 37 5.98 13.73 0.58
CA SER A 37 5.98 14.46 -0.69
C SER A 37 7.14 15.46 -0.88
N GLY A 38 7.25 16.03 -2.08
CA GLY A 38 8.16 17.13 -2.43
C GLY A 38 9.53 16.67 -2.94
N ASP A 39 10.26 15.90 -2.14
CA ASP A 39 11.57 15.36 -2.53
C ASP A 39 11.45 13.92 -3.09
N THR A 40 12.24 13.59 -4.11
CA THR A 40 12.20 12.26 -4.74
C THR A 40 12.59 11.14 -3.78
N ALA A 41 13.58 11.35 -2.90
CA ALA A 41 13.97 10.32 -1.94
C ALA A 41 12.86 10.08 -0.92
N ARG A 42 12.18 11.15 -0.50
CA ARG A 42 11.03 11.08 0.40
C ARG A 42 9.83 10.36 -0.24
N VAL A 43 9.51 10.67 -1.48
CA VAL A 43 8.45 9.97 -2.24
C VAL A 43 8.76 8.48 -2.35
N ARG A 44 10.00 8.13 -2.68
CA ARG A 44 10.46 6.73 -2.73
C ARG A 44 10.42 6.04 -1.37
N ALA A 45 10.74 6.75 -0.29
CA ALA A 45 10.64 6.22 1.06
C ALA A 45 9.19 5.87 1.43
N GLY A 46 8.24 6.75 1.09
CA GLY A 46 6.82 6.50 1.29
C GLY A 46 6.31 5.29 0.50
N LEU A 47 6.68 5.19 -0.78
CA LEU A 47 6.39 3.99 -1.60
C LEU A 47 7.02 2.72 -1.02
N GLY A 48 8.23 2.82 -0.46
CA GLY A 48 8.91 1.71 0.19
C GLY A 48 8.19 1.22 1.45
N ILE A 49 7.59 2.12 2.24
CA ILE A 49 6.75 1.76 3.39
C ILE A 49 5.52 0.99 2.89
N ALA A 50 4.78 1.57 1.95
CA ALA A 50 3.58 0.96 1.40
C ALA A 50 3.85 -0.43 0.82
N HIS A 51 4.92 -0.56 0.02
CA HIS A 51 5.33 -1.81 -0.58
C HIS A 51 5.71 -2.87 0.47
N ARG A 52 6.41 -2.51 1.54
CA ARG A 52 6.71 -3.47 2.63
C ARG A 52 5.44 -3.90 3.37
N THR A 53 4.53 -2.97 3.64
CA THR A 53 3.24 -3.29 4.28
C THR A 53 2.44 -4.29 3.47
N LEU A 54 2.35 -4.09 2.15
CA LEU A 54 1.48 -4.89 1.29
C LEU A 54 2.11 -6.19 0.80
N ARG A 55 3.44 -6.23 0.63
CA ARG A 55 4.14 -7.42 0.11
C ARG A 55 3.85 -8.68 0.90
N ASP A 56 3.76 -8.58 2.22
CA ASP A 56 3.55 -9.76 3.08
C ASP A 56 2.09 -10.23 3.10
N LEU A 57 1.16 -9.44 2.53
CA LEU A 57 -0.26 -9.76 2.42
C LEU A 57 -0.63 -10.30 1.04
N ILE A 58 0.20 -10.06 0.03
CA ILE A 58 -0.06 -10.44 -1.35
C ILE A 58 0.68 -11.73 -1.65
N VAL A 59 -0.06 -12.75 -2.08
CA VAL A 59 0.50 -13.99 -2.61
C VAL A 59 0.85 -13.74 -4.08
N GLY A 60 2.14 -13.88 -4.41
CA GLY A 60 2.69 -13.79 -5.77
C GLY A 60 3.08 -15.15 -6.33
#